data_AF-A0AAD7YMU0-F1
#
_entry.id   AF-A0AAD7YMU0-F1
#
_cell.length_a   1.000
_cell.length_b   1.000
_cell.length_c   1.000
_cell.angle_alpha   90.00
_cell.angle_beta   90.00
_cell.angle_gamma   90.00
#
_symmetry.space_group_name_H-M   'P 1'
#
loop_
_entity.id
_entity.type
_entity.pdbx_description
1 polymer ?
#
loop_
_entity_poly.entity_id
_entity_poly.type
_entity_poly.pdbx_seq_one_letter_code
_entity_poly.pdbx_strand_id
1 'polypeptide(L)'
;MYRLVILSIVAVSALADEMGMRECGRMFHPHTVRCCKKTSELKDKFMLSEDLKECFQMRGNPVTCENEVCIAKKKGFATDDDKLDYTKLEEVMTKEIDDKDLLADMIKNCVNGDLEKYGPPDFCEFMKMRHCISMQMLNHCPDWDDAGECSKLKGAVADCVKLFA
;
A
#
# COMPACT_ATOMS: atom_id res chain seq x y z
N MET A 1 3.22 44.62 -8.84
CA MET A 1 2.27 43.60 -9.37
C MET A 1 2.96 42.24 -9.61
N TYR A 2 3.83 41.78 -8.70
CA TYR A 2 4.45 40.45 -8.78
C TYR A 2 4.05 39.52 -7.63
N ARG A 3 3.41 40.04 -6.58
CA ARG A 3 2.99 39.25 -5.40
C ARG A 3 1.73 38.42 -5.62
N LEU A 4 0.84 38.83 -6.53
CA LEU A 4 -0.40 38.09 -6.82
C LEU A 4 -0.16 36.87 -7.71
N VAL A 5 0.88 36.89 -8.56
CA VAL A 5 1.19 35.78 -9.50
C VAL A 5 1.87 34.61 -8.77
N ILE A 6 2.64 34.89 -7.72
CA ILE A 6 3.33 33.85 -6.94
C ILE A 6 2.32 33.05 -6.10
N LEU A 7 1.30 33.71 -5.54
CA LEU A 7 0.26 33.05 -4.75
C LEU A 7 -0.63 32.11 -5.58
N SER A 8 -0.91 32.46 -6.84
CA SER A 8 -1.70 31.60 -7.72
C SER A 8 -0.91 30.38 -8.22
N ILE A 9 0.41 30.46 -8.40
CA ILE A 9 1.22 29.30 -8.79
C ILE A 9 1.31 28.29 -7.63
N VAL A 10 1.52 28.75 -6.40
CA VAL A 10 1.62 27.86 -5.21
C VAL A 10 0.29 27.15 -4.92
N ALA A 11 -0.85 27.81 -5.15
CA ALA A 11 -2.17 27.21 -4.95
C ALA A 11 -2.48 26.10 -5.97
N VAL A 12 -1.95 26.18 -7.19
CA VAL A 12 -2.19 25.15 -8.23
C VAL A 12 -1.38 23.89 -7.97
N SER A 13 -0.15 24.00 -7.45
CA SER A 13 0.64 22.83 -7.06
C SER A 13 0.00 22.01 -5.94
N ALA A 14 -0.53 22.68 -4.89
CA ALA A 14 -1.14 21.98 -3.76
C ALA A 14 -2.43 21.22 -4.12
N LEU A 15 -3.22 21.73 -5.09
CA LEU A 15 -4.46 21.08 -5.52
C LEU A 15 -4.23 19.89 -6.46
N ALA A 16 -3.11 19.86 -7.20
CA ALA A 16 -2.75 18.74 -8.06
C ALA A 16 -2.33 17.51 -7.23
N ASP A 17 -1.59 17.73 -6.13
CA ASP A 17 -1.11 16.67 -5.23
C ASP A 17 -2.27 15.96 -4.50
N GLU A 18 -3.27 16.70 -4.01
CA GLU A 18 -4.45 16.10 -3.36
C GLU A 18 -5.32 15.29 -4.33
N MET A 19 -5.45 15.73 -5.58
CA MET A 19 -6.22 15.02 -6.60
C MET A 19 -5.53 13.71 -6.99
N GLY A 20 -4.19 13.73 -7.11
CA GLY A 20 -3.37 12.53 -7.37
C GLY A 20 -3.50 11.48 -6.26
N MET A 21 -3.38 11.87 -4.99
CA MET A 21 -3.52 10.93 -3.86
C MET A 21 -4.88 10.23 -3.82
N ARG A 22 -5.96 10.96 -4.11
CA ARG A 22 -7.32 10.38 -4.11
C ARG A 22 -7.53 9.38 -5.24
N GLU A 23 -6.93 9.61 -6.40
CA GLU A 23 -6.95 8.64 -7.50
C GLU A 23 -6.11 7.40 -7.17
N CYS A 24 -4.95 7.58 -6.54
CA CYS A 24 -4.12 6.48 -6.04
C CYS A 24 -4.84 5.65 -4.97
N GLY A 25 -5.71 6.26 -4.17
CA GLY A 25 -6.53 5.56 -3.18
C GLY A 25 -7.40 4.43 -3.78
N ARG A 26 -7.82 4.56 -5.05
CA ARG A 26 -8.58 3.52 -5.75
C ARG A 26 -7.74 2.26 -6.02
N MET A 27 -6.42 2.36 -5.96
CA MET A 27 -5.54 1.22 -6.21
C MET A 27 -5.55 0.18 -5.09
N PHE A 28 -5.95 0.61 -3.89
CA PHE A 28 -6.05 -0.28 -2.75
C PHE A 28 -7.37 -1.07 -2.71
N HIS A 29 -8.26 -0.85 -3.69
CA HIS A 29 -9.48 -1.64 -3.80
C HIS A 29 -9.15 -3.12 -4.10
N PRO A 30 -9.85 -4.09 -3.47
CA PRO A 30 -9.57 -5.52 -3.68
C PRO A 30 -9.65 -6.00 -5.14
N HIS A 31 -10.37 -5.29 -6.01
CA HIS A 31 -10.42 -5.61 -7.45
C HIS A 31 -9.12 -5.23 -8.16
N THR A 32 -8.50 -4.12 -7.78
CA THR A 32 -7.28 -3.58 -8.39
C THR A 32 -6.12 -4.56 -8.28
N VAL A 33 -5.93 -5.15 -7.11
CA VAL A 33 -4.82 -6.11 -6.89
C VAL A 33 -4.94 -7.40 -7.72
N ARG A 34 -6.14 -7.71 -8.26
CA ARG A 34 -6.35 -8.86 -9.15
C ARG A 34 -5.89 -8.59 -10.57
N CYS A 35 -5.65 -7.33 -10.91
CA CYS A 35 -5.10 -6.95 -12.20
C CYS A 35 -3.63 -7.32 -12.38
N CYS A 36 -2.92 -7.69 -11.30
CA CYS A 36 -1.63 -8.32 -11.43
C CYS A 36 -1.74 -9.82 -11.15
N LYS A 37 -1.45 -10.65 -12.17
CA LYS A 37 -1.66 -12.09 -12.09
C LYS A 37 -0.73 -12.77 -11.07
N LYS A 38 0.52 -12.31 -10.98
CA LYS A 38 1.51 -12.85 -10.02
C LYS A 38 1.31 -12.31 -8.59
N THR A 39 0.82 -11.09 -8.47
CA THR A 39 0.56 -10.48 -7.15
C THR A 39 -0.61 -11.14 -6.43
N SER A 40 -1.54 -11.80 -7.14
CA SER A 40 -2.58 -12.58 -6.45
C SER A 40 -1.96 -13.71 -5.63
N GLU A 41 -0.96 -14.42 -6.15
CA GLU A 41 -0.27 -15.50 -5.43
C GLU A 41 0.48 -15.00 -4.19
N LEU A 42 1.17 -13.85 -4.31
CA LEU A 42 1.86 -13.23 -3.18
C LEU A 42 0.88 -12.62 -2.17
N LYS A 43 -0.21 -12.02 -2.62
CA LYS A 43 -1.27 -11.49 -1.76
C LYS A 43 -1.98 -12.63 -1.02
N ASP A 44 -2.18 -13.77 -1.66
CA ASP A 44 -2.78 -14.93 -1.02
C ASP A 44 -1.86 -15.47 0.09
N LYS A 45 -0.54 -15.47 -0.12
CA LYS A 45 0.45 -15.81 0.91
C LYS A 45 0.55 -14.77 2.04
N PHE A 46 0.52 -13.48 1.70
CA PHE A 46 0.80 -12.40 2.65
C PHE A 46 -0.45 -11.94 3.41
N MET A 47 -1.63 -11.95 2.78
CA MET A 47 -2.85 -11.32 3.29
C MET A 47 -4.10 -12.20 3.33
N LEU A 48 -4.14 -13.38 2.70
CA LEU A 48 -5.36 -14.21 2.65
C LEU A 48 -5.12 -15.68 3.02
N SER A 49 -4.13 -15.97 3.88
CA SER A 49 -3.97 -17.33 4.40
C SER A 49 -5.19 -17.73 5.25
N GLU A 50 -5.49 -19.04 5.30
CA GLU A 50 -6.59 -19.60 6.11
C GLU A 50 -6.54 -19.11 7.57
N ASP A 51 -5.33 -18.94 8.11
CA ASP A 51 -5.09 -18.47 9.47
C ASP A 51 -5.55 -17.02 9.71
N LEU A 52 -5.71 -16.23 8.65
CA LEU A 52 -6.16 -14.83 8.69
C LEU A 52 -7.68 -14.67 8.56
N LYS A 53 -8.43 -15.75 8.31
CA LYS A 53 -9.90 -15.68 8.11
C LYS A 53 -10.61 -15.00 9.28
N GLU A 54 -10.18 -15.24 10.51
CA GLU A 54 -10.78 -14.58 11.68
C GLU A 54 -10.55 -13.07 11.70
N CYS A 55 -9.44 -12.58 11.14
CA CYS A 55 -9.17 -11.14 11.04
C CYS A 55 -10.14 -10.43 10.07
N PHE A 56 -10.69 -11.17 9.10
CA PHE A 56 -11.67 -10.65 8.14
C PHE A 56 -13.13 -10.87 8.56
N GLN A 57 -13.36 -11.71 9.56
CA GLN A 57 -14.71 -11.98 10.12
C GLN A 57 -15.06 -11.04 11.28
N MET A 58 -14.13 -10.20 11.71
CA MET A 58 -14.42 -9.10 12.63
C MET A 58 -15.47 -8.17 12.00
N ARG A 59 -16.58 -7.97 12.72
CA ARG A 59 -17.83 -7.40 12.20
C ARG A 59 -17.60 -6.03 11.55
N GLY A 60 -17.88 -5.91 10.25
CA GLY A 60 -18.04 -4.65 9.54
C GLY A 60 -17.15 -4.54 8.31
N ASN A 61 -17.77 -4.38 7.14
CA ASN A 61 -17.12 -3.65 6.04
C ASN A 61 -17.18 -2.16 6.45
N PRO A 62 -16.09 -1.38 6.39
CA PRO A 62 -14.82 -1.58 5.68
C PRO A 62 -13.66 -2.13 6.54
N VAL A 63 -12.51 -2.42 5.88
CA VAL A 63 -11.22 -2.76 6.54
C VAL A 63 -10.91 -1.73 7.62
N THR A 64 -10.71 -2.20 8.84
CA THR A 64 -10.39 -1.36 10.00
C THR A 64 -8.96 -1.57 10.48
N CYS A 65 -8.50 -0.69 11.36
CA CYS A 65 -7.20 -0.82 12.01
C CYS A 65 -7.07 -2.10 12.84
N GLU A 66 -8.15 -2.52 13.50
CA GLU A 66 -8.18 -3.76 14.27
C GLU A 66 -7.94 -4.99 13.38
N ASN A 67 -8.45 -4.97 12.15
CA ASN A 67 -8.22 -6.04 11.19
C ASN A 67 -6.73 -6.13 10.83
N GLU A 68 -6.08 -5.00 10.57
CA GLU A 68 -4.65 -4.97 10.24
C GLU A 68 -3.76 -5.36 11.41
N VAL A 69 -4.09 -4.90 12.63
CA VAL A 69 -3.39 -5.31 13.85
C VAL A 69 -3.51 -6.82 14.06
N CYS A 70 -4.68 -7.41 13.82
CA CYS A 70 -4.87 -8.87 13.90
C CYS A 70 -3.98 -9.62 12.91
N ILE A 71 -3.91 -9.16 11.66
CA ILE A 71 -3.03 -9.75 10.64
C ILE A 71 -1.57 -9.66 11.10
N ALA A 72 -1.15 -8.49 11.57
CA ALA A 72 0.20 -8.25 12.03
C ALA A 72 0.60 -9.12 13.23
N LYS A 73 -0.28 -9.29 14.22
CA LYS A 73 -0.07 -10.19 15.35
C LYS A 73 0.11 -11.63 14.91
N LYS A 74 -0.76 -12.12 14.03
CA LYS A 74 -0.67 -13.50 13.52
C LYS A 74 0.59 -13.76 12.71
N LYS A 75 1.03 -12.76 11.94
CA LYS A 75 2.26 -12.82 11.17
C LYS A 75 3.51 -12.56 12.01
N GLY A 76 3.35 -12.12 13.26
CA GLY A 76 4.43 -11.93 14.22
C GLY A 76 5.22 -10.64 14.07
N PHE A 77 4.62 -9.60 13.46
CA PHE A 77 5.24 -8.28 13.29
C PHE A 77 4.51 -7.13 13.99
N ALA A 78 3.57 -7.44 14.89
CA ALA A 78 3.04 -6.47 15.84
C ALA A 78 3.63 -6.73 17.23
N THR A 79 3.87 -5.66 17.98
CA THR A 79 4.22 -5.72 19.40
C THR A 79 3.00 -6.03 20.26
N ASP A 80 3.22 -6.35 21.54
CA ASP A 80 2.15 -6.57 22.52
C ASP A 80 1.27 -5.32 22.74
N ASP A 81 1.82 -4.13 22.50
CA ASP A 81 1.15 -2.83 22.62
C ASP A 81 0.46 -2.37 21.31
N ASP A 82 0.19 -3.29 20.37
CA ASP A 82 -0.45 -2.99 19.08
C ASP A 82 0.32 -1.95 18.24
N LYS A 83 1.66 -2.03 18.24
CA LYS A 83 2.52 -1.20 17.39
C LYS A 83 3.24 -2.04 16.35
N LEU A 84 3.63 -1.42 15.24
CA LEU A 84 4.39 -2.11 14.21
C LEU A 84 5.81 -2.41 14.72
N ASP A 85 6.22 -3.68 14.68
CA ASP A 85 7.61 -4.08 14.87
C ASP A 85 8.30 -4.13 13.50
N TYR A 86 8.96 -3.03 13.14
CA TYR A 86 9.67 -2.89 11.86
C TYR A 86 10.76 -3.95 11.67
N THR A 87 11.42 -4.39 12.75
CA THR A 87 12.47 -5.41 12.67
C THR A 87 11.84 -6.75 12.30
N LYS A 88 10.75 -7.12 12.97
CA LYS A 88 10.02 -8.35 12.66
C LYS A 88 9.34 -8.31 11.30
N LEU A 89 8.85 -7.14 10.88
CA LEU A 89 8.29 -6.97 9.55
C LEU A 89 9.34 -7.23 8.47
N GLU A 90 10.55 -6.68 8.62
CA GLU A 90 11.66 -6.92 7.69
C GLU A 90 12.05 -8.41 7.65
N GLU A 91 12.10 -9.08 8.82
CA GLU A 91 12.33 -10.52 8.89
C GLU A 91 11.25 -11.32 8.13
N VAL A 92 9.98 -10.98 8.31
CA VAL A 92 8.84 -11.61 7.62
C VAL A 92 8.92 -11.37 6.11
N MET A 93 9.17 -10.14 5.68
CA MET A 93 9.32 -9.78 4.26
C MET A 93 10.46 -10.56 3.61
N THR A 94 11.63 -10.62 4.26
CA THR A 94 12.80 -11.34 3.75
C THR A 94 12.55 -12.84 3.60
N LYS A 95 11.68 -13.40 4.44
CA LYS A 95 11.31 -14.83 4.38
C LYS A 95 10.25 -15.12 3.32
N GLU A 96 9.28 -14.22 3.13
CA GLU A 96 8.10 -14.48 2.29
C GLU A 96 8.24 -13.94 0.85
N ILE A 97 9.17 -13.02 0.58
CA ILE A 97 9.35 -12.36 -0.72
C ILE A 97 10.62 -12.87 -1.41
N ASP A 98 10.43 -13.67 -2.45
CA ASP A 98 11.53 -14.23 -3.26
C ASP A 98 12.14 -13.22 -4.24
N ASP A 99 11.38 -12.18 -4.60
CA ASP A 99 11.81 -11.15 -5.55
C ASP A 99 12.67 -10.10 -4.83
N LYS A 100 13.97 -10.09 -5.15
CA LYS A 100 14.97 -9.26 -4.46
C LYS A 100 14.78 -7.76 -4.73
N ASP A 101 14.36 -7.40 -5.94
CA ASP A 101 14.18 -6.00 -6.31
C ASP A 101 12.93 -5.43 -5.62
N LEU A 102 11.85 -6.22 -5.61
CA LEU A 102 10.64 -5.90 -4.84
C LEU A 102 10.95 -5.80 -3.34
N LEU A 103 11.68 -6.76 -2.76
CA LEU A 103 12.05 -6.75 -1.35
C LEU A 103 12.88 -5.50 -1.00
N ALA A 104 13.88 -5.17 -1.82
CA ALA A 104 14.71 -3.99 -1.63
C ALA A 104 13.88 -2.70 -1.63
N ASP A 105 12.94 -2.56 -2.56
CA ASP A 105 12.04 -1.40 -2.63
C ASP A 105 11.04 -1.36 -1.47
N MET A 106 10.54 -2.51 -0.99
CA MET A 106 9.69 -2.54 0.21
C MET A 106 10.46 -2.12 1.47
N ILE A 107 11.68 -2.63 1.66
CA ILE A 107 12.51 -2.24 2.81
C ILE A 107 12.83 -0.74 2.74
N LYS A 108 13.20 -0.24 1.56
CA LYS A 108 13.55 1.17 1.37
C LYS A 108 12.34 2.10 1.58
N ASN A 109 11.21 1.80 0.94
CA ASN A 109 10.09 2.72 0.83
C ASN A 109 9.03 2.54 1.91
N CYS A 110 8.91 1.34 2.50
CA CYS A 110 7.91 1.02 3.51
C CYS A 110 8.51 0.91 4.91
N VAL A 111 9.58 0.12 5.09
CA VAL A 111 10.20 -0.07 6.42
C VAL A 111 11.00 1.15 6.85
N ASN A 112 11.83 1.68 5.95
CA ASN A 112 12.69 2.84 6.21
C ASN A 112 12.13 4.16 5.64
N GLY A 113 10.93 4.12 5.06
CA GLY A 113 10.32 5.25 4.36
C GLY A 113 9.30 6.00 5.20
N ASP A 114 8.72 7.04 4.58
CA ASP A 114 7.68 7.85 5.18
C ASP A 114 6.29 7.27 4.87
N LEU A 115 5.69 6.61 5.87
CA LEU A 115 4.37 6.00 5.74
C LEU A 115 3.22 7.01 5.62
N GLU A 116 3.42 8.27 6.03
CA GLU A 116 2.36 9.29 5.98
C GLU A 116 1.93 9.60 4.55
N LYS A 117 2.76 9.26 3.56
CA LYS A 117 2.43 9.40 2.14
C LYS A 117 1.42 8.35 1.66
N TYR A 118 1.26 7.23 2.36
CA TYR A 118 0.52 6.07 1.86
C TYR A 118 -0.94 5.98 2.35
N GLY A 119 -1.43 7.02 3.03
CA GLY A 119 -2.83 7.07 3.40
C GLY A 119 -3.22 8.38 4.07
N PRO A 120 -4.53 8.63 4.19
CA PRO A 120 -5.06 9.73 4.96
C PRO A 120 -4.54 9.77 6.42
N PRO A 121 -4.52 10.94 7.08
CA PRO A 121 -4.03 11.07 8.46
C PRO A 121 -4.78 10.21 9.50
N ASP A 122 -6.03 9.88 9.24
CA ASP A 122 -6.88 9.02 10.09
C ASP A 122 -6.58 7.53 9.93
N PHE A 123 -5.75 7.12 8.97
CA PHE A 123 -5.30 5.75 8.85
C PHE A 123 -4.28 5.44 9.94
N CYS A 124 -4.45 4.31 10.62
CA CYS A 124 -3.40 3.80 11.50
C CYS A 124 -2.17 3.36 10.71
N GLU A 125 -1.06 3.25 11.42
CA GLU A 125 0.24 2.83 10.90
C GLU A 125 0.18 1.53 10.09
N PHE A 126 -0.54 0.51 10.56
CA PHE A 126 -0.66 -0.76 9.85
C PHE A 126 -1.38 -0.64 8.50
N MET A 127 -2.41 0.21 8.40
CA MET A 127 -3.11 0.44 7.13
C MET A 127 -2.20 1.16 6.13
N LYS A 128 -1.46 2.17 6.59
CA LYS A 128 -0.47 2.88 5.76
C LYS A 128 0.64 1.93 5.30
N MET A 129 1.12 1.08 6.19
CA MET A 129 2.10 0.03 5.86
C MET A 129 1.55 -0.94 4.80
N ARG A 130 0.34 -1.46 4.98
CA ARG A 130 -0.34 -2.33 4.00
C ARG A 130 -0.46 -1.67 2.64
N HIS A 131 -0.80 -0.38 2.61
CA HIS A 131 -0.88 0.39 1.37
C HIS A 131 0.49 0.52 0.70
N CYS A 132 1.55 0.85 1.46
CA CYS A 132 2.90 0.92 0.92
C CYS A 132 3.30 -0.41 0.27
N ILE A 133 3.16 -1.52 1.00
CA ILE A 133 3.47 -2.87 0.49
C ILE A 133 2.69 -3.16 -0.79
N SER A 134 1.37 -2.92 -0.78
CA SER A 134 0.52 -3.16 -1.95
C SER A 134 0.95 -2.34 -3.17
N MET A 135 1.39 -1.10 -2.96
CA MET A 135 1.88 -0.24 -4.04
C MET A 135 3.18 -0.79 -4.64
N GLN A 136 4.13 -1.22 -3.80
CA GLN A 136 5.37 -1.82 -4.29
C GLN A 136 5.11 -3.12 -5.06
N MET A 137 4.20 -3.97 -4.58
CA MET A 137 3.81 -5.20 -5.29
C MET A 137 3.16 -4.91 -6.65
N LEU A 138 2.37 -3.84 -6.76
CA LEU A 138 1.79 -3.44 -8.05
C LEU A 138 2.85 -2.85 -8.98
N ASN A 139 3.75 -2.01 -8.46
CA ASN A 139 4.84 -1.42 -9.25
C ASN A 139 5.75 -2.49 -9.88
N HIS A 140 6.03 -3.56 -9.14
CA HIS A 140 6.84 -4.69 -9.58
C HIS A 140 6.05 -5.78 -10.29
N CYS A 141 4.77 -5.54 -10.62
CA CYS A 141 3.96 -6.55 -11.29
C CYS A 141 4.55 -6.91 -12.67
N PRO A 142 5.00 -8.16 -12.88
CA PRO A 142 5.61 -8.56 -14.14
C PRO A 142 4.57 -8.93 -15.21
N ASP A 143 3.35 -9.29 -14.79
CA ASP A 143 2.28 -9.76 -15.67
C ASP A 143 0.94 -9.13 -15.26
N TRP A 144 0.55 -8.14 -16.06
CA TRP A 144 -0.70 -7.42 -15.92
C TRP A 144 -1.81 -8.12 -16.70
N ASP A 145 -3.03 -8.08 -16.16
CA ASP A 145 -4.22 -8.31 -16.95
C ASP A 145 -4.48 -7.07 -17.82
N ASP A 146 -4.50 -7.25 -19.13
CA ASP A 146 -4.79 -6.18 -20.10
C ASP A 146 -6.30 -6.05 -20.39
N ALA A 147 -7.15 -6.85 -19.75
CA ALA A 147 -8.59 -6.79 -19.94
C ALA A 147 -9.27 -5.69 -19.10
N GLY A 148 -10.29 -5.05 -19.69
CA GLY A 148 -11.22 -4.18 -18.98
C GLY A 148 -10.53 -3.04 -18.21
N GLU A 149 -10.86 -2.91 -16.92
CA GLU A 149 -10.36 -1.83 -16.04
C GLU A 149 -8.86 -1.96 -15.72
N CYS A 150 -8.29 -3.16 -15.84
CA CYS A 150 -6.88 -3.42 -15.53
C CYS A 150 -5.91 -2.77 -16.54
N SER A 151 -6.35 -2.59 -17.80
CA SER A 151 -5.57 -1.90 -18.84
C SER A 151 -5.20 -0.44 -18.49
N LYS A 152 -6.08 0.25 -17.76
CA LYS A 152 -5.87 1.65 -17.33
C LYS A 152 -5.04 1.74 -16.05
N LEU A 153 -5.02 0.66 -15.28
CA LEU A 153 -4.44 0.63 -13.96
C LEU A 153 -2.91 0.60 -13.98
N LYS A 154 -2.31 -0.11 -14.92
CA LYS A 154 -0.83 -0.18 -15.05
C LYS A 154 -0.22 1.22 -15.19
N GLY A 155 -0.81 2.07 -16.04
CA GLY A 155 -0.37 3.45 -16.22
C GLY A 155 -0.56 4.28 -14.96
N ALA A 156 -1.73 4.14 -14.32
CA ALA A 156 -2.02 4.85 -13.09
C ALA A 156 -1.03 4.48 -11.96
N VAL A 157 -0.70 3.19 -11.78
CA VAL A 157 0.27 2.74 -10.76
C VAL A 157 1.63 3.39 -10.97
N ALA A 158 2.11 3.45 -12.21
CA ALA A 158 3.38 4.11 -12.51
C ALA A 158 3.39 5.60 -12.14
N ASP A 159 2.25 6.29 -12.26
CA ASP A 159 2.11 7.69 -11.86
C ASP A 159 1.97 7.85 -10.34
N CYS A 160 1.24 6.95 -9.69
CA CYS A 160 1.10 6.94 -8.23
C CYS A 160 2.40 6.63 -7.50
N VAL A 161 3.21 5.71 -8.02
CA VAL A 161 4.54 5.42 -7.45
C VAL A 161 5.41 6.68 -7.42
N LYS A 162 5.34 7.54 -8.44
CA LYS A 162 6.10 8.81 -8.47
C LYS A 162 5.64 9.82 -7.41
N LEU A 163 4.39 9.71 -6.94
CA LEU A 163 3.88 10.57 -5.86
C LEU A 163 4.32 10.10 -4.47
N PHE A 164 4.63 8.81 -4.33
CA PHE A 164 4.98 8.20 -3.04
C PHE A 164 6.49 7.96 -2.85
N ALA A 165 7.25 7.79 -3.95
CA ALA A 165 8.69 7.51 -3.97
C ALA A 165 9.58 8.75 -3.76
#